data_AF-A0A7Y2YVJ9-F1
#
_entry.id   AF-A0A7Y2YVJ9-F1
#
_cell.length_a   1.000
_cell.length_b   1.000
_cell.length_c   1.000
_cell.angle_alpha   90.00
_cell.angle_beta   90.00
_cell.angle_gamma   90.00
#
_symmetry.space_group_name_H-M   'P 1'
#
loop_
_entity.id
_entity.type
_entity.pdbx_description
1 polymer ?
#
loop_
_entity_poly.entity_id
_entity_poly.type
_entity_poly.pdbx_seq_one_letter_code
_entity_poly.pdbx_strand_id
1 'polypeptide(L)'
;MSAARFRETWRDAIRAIDRQPGESWRDQLFHHGFRVAVVLTIAAAVPLLFRSHTLPETVDVQQGAVATEDVIAAFEFEVPKSADQVARERDNAERGVLAVYILDSAAADTAIENVSRFFEQADSVFGSDPARIDAAAARAFLRSNGLTVTDAQLTYLADPERRMALRRSIETAFRALLPVGVAALLDPVGQAASVVTIRGETDRLVRRDSITTLNRFHEDALVYAPQDASVDGFQIYGSLLIRFRKPTLIPDDLATRTAREQARAAVDTVADVILEGER
;
A
#
# COMPACT_ATOMS: atom_id res chain seq x y z
N MET A 1 -37.34 83.64 7.58
CA MET A 1 -36.23 83.38 6.63
C MET A 1 -36.70 82.33 5.63
N SER A 2 -36.78 82.69 4.35
CA SER A 2 -37.41 81.88 3.30
C SER A 2 -36.51 80.71 2.86
N ALA A 3 -37.12 79.54 2.60
CA ALA A 3 -36.48 78.30 2.13
C ALA A 3 -35.64 78.44 0.86
N ALA A 4 -35.83 79.53 0.10
CA ALA A 4 -35.01 79.88 -1.06
C ALA A 4 -33.56 80.23 -0.67
N ARG A 5 -33.33 80.99 0.42
CA ARG A 5 -31.98 81.35 0.86
C ARG A 5 -31.18 80.12 1.28
N PHE A 6 -31.79 79.17 1.97
CA PHE A 6 -31.11 77.97 2.46
C PHE A 6 -30.59 77.08 1.31
N ARG A 7 -31.33 76.96 0.21
CA ARG A 7 -30.89 76.17 -0.97
C ARG A 7 -29.75 76.84 -1.73
N GLU A 8 -29.70 78.17 -1.79
CA GLU A 8 -28.55 78.90 -2.34
C GLU A 8 -27.31 78.73 -1.47
N THR A 9 -27.46 78.83 -0.14
CA THR A 9 -26.33 78.67 0.80
C THR A 9 -25.72 77.28 0.75
N TRP A 10 -26.53 76.24 0.58
CA TRP A 10 -26.06 74.85 0.46
C TRP A 10 -25.35 74.56 -0.86
N ARG A 11 -25.83 75.11 -1.98
CA ARG A 11 -25.17 74.98 -3.28
C ARG A 11 -23.83 75.71 -3.33
N ASP A 12 -23.73 76.86 -2.67
CA ASP A 12 -22.48 77.60 -2.58
C ASP A 12 -21.47 76.96 -1.60
N ALA A 13 -21.96 76.35 -0.51
CA ALA A 13 -21.12 75.60 0.43
C ALA A 13 -20.51 74.34 -0.21
N ILE A 14 -21.26 73.61 -1.03
CA ILE A 14 -20.74 72.41 -1.73
C ILE A 14 -19.70 72.80 -2.80
N ARG A 15 -19.88 73.93 -3.49
CA ARG A 15 -18.88 74.46 -4.44
C ARG A 15 -17.60 74.98 -3.76
N ALA A 16 -17.66 75.33 -2.48
CA ALA A 16 -16.49 75.80 -1.73
C ALA A 16 -15.51 74.68 -1.38
N ILE A 17 -15.93 73.40 -1.45
CA ILE A 17 -15.05 72.26 -1.14
C ILE A 17 -13.96 72.09 -2.22
N ASP A 18 -14.23 72.51 -3.46
CA ASP A 18 -13.40 72.24 -4.65
C ASP A 18 -12.75 73.49 -5.27
N ARG A 19 -12.80 74.64 -4.57
CA ARG A 19 -12.15 75.89 -5.02
C ARG A 19 -10.71 75.99 -4.51
N GLN A 20 -9.81 76.54 -5.33
CA GLN A 20 -8.51 76.98 -4.86
C GLN A 20 -8.68 78.12 -3.84
N PRO A 21 -7.88 78.15 -2.75
CA PRO A 21 -8.01 79.16 -1.70
C PRO A 21 -7.81 80.56 -2.28
N GLY A 22 -8.72 81.49 -1.98
CA GLY A 22 -8.55 82.91 -2.32
C GLY A 22 -7.35 83.52 -1.60
N GLU A 23 -6.79 84.59 -2.15
CA GLU A 23 -5.57 85.25 -1.61
C GLU A 23 -5.80 85.95 -0.26
N SER A 24 -7.04 86.06 0.22
CA SER A 24 -7.37 86.73 1.48
C SER A 24 -7.32 85.76 2.68
N TRP A 25 -6.78 86.23 3.81
CA TRP A 25 -6.65 85.42 5.03
C TRP A 25 -8.01 84.96 5.60
N ARG A 26 -9.09 85.71 5.34
CA ARG A 26 -10.45 85.35 5.76
C ARG A 26 -10.99 84.20 4.92
N ASP A 27 -10.75 84.20 3.60
CA ASP A 27 -11.19 83.12 2.72
C ASP A 27 -10.45 81.81 3.04
N GLN A 28 -9.16 81.88 3.38
CA GLN A 28 -8.41 80.71 3.85
C GLN A 28 -8.95 80.16 5.17
N LEU A 29 -9.33 81.03 6.11
CA LEU A 29 -9.91 80.62 7.40
C LEU A 29 -11.25 79.91 7.22
N PHE A 30 -12.12 80.43 6.35
CA PHE A 30 -13.41 79.80 6.04
C PHE A 30 -13.23 78.47 5.28
N HIS A 31 -12.30 78.43 4.33
CA HIS A 31 -12.05 77.23 3.53
C HIS A 31 -11.46 76.09 4.39
N HIS A 32 -10.46 76.37 5.22
CA HIS A 32 -9.88 75.37 6.11
C HIS A 32 -10.81 75.02 7.28
N GLY A 33 -11.52 76.01 7.86
CA GLY A 33 -12.48 75.79 8.94
C GLY A 33 -13.63 74.87 8.52
N PHE A 34 -14.17 75.03 7.32
CA PHE A 34 -15.25 74.17 6.82
C PHE A 34 -14.78 72.74 6.57
N ARG A 35 -13.59 72.54 5.99
CA ARG A 35 -13.02 71.19 5.78
C ARG A 35 -12.77 70.48 7.12
N VAL A 36 -12.26 71.18 8.13
CA VAL A 36 -12.08 70.63 9.48
C VAL A 36 -13.43 70.27 10.10
N ALA A 37 -14.45 71.12 9.95
CA ALA A 37 -15.79 70.84 10.44
C ALA A 37 -16.39 69.59 9.77
N VAL A 38 -16.21 69.41 8.46
CA VAL A 38 -16.66 68.22 7.73
C VAL A 38 -15.94 66.96 8.24
N VAL A 39 -14.61 67.02 8.40
CA VAL A 39 -13.82 65.89 8.92
C VAL A 39 -14.26 65.52 10.34
N LEU A 40 -14.43 66.50 11.24
CA LEU A 40 -14.90 66.26 12.60
C LEU A 40 -16.33 65.68 12.63
N THR A 41 -17.20 66.17 11.75
CA THR A 41 -18.57 65.66 11.63
C THR A 41 -18.57 64.20 11.19
N ILE A 42 -17.77 63.84 10.17
CA ILE A 42 -17.64 62.45 9.71
C ILE A 42 -17.01 61.58 10.81
N ALA A 43 -15.95 62.06 11.47
CA ALA A 43 -15.27 61.33 12.54
C ALA A 43 -16.19 61.05 13.75
N ALA A 44 -17.12 61.95 14.06
CA ALA A 44 -18.13 61.73 15.08
C ALA A 44 -19.29 60.84 14.59
N ALA A 45 -19.72 61.02 13.34
CA ALA A 45 -20.84 60.28 12.77
C ALA A 45 -20.53 58.79 12.56
N VAL A 46 -19.31 58.44 12.15
CA VAL A 46 -18.91 57.05 11.90
C VAL A 46 -19.12 56.14 13.12
N PRO A 47 -18.58 56.43 14.32
CA PRO A 47 -18.80 55.59 15.51
C PRO A 47 -20.25 55.64 16.04
N LEU A 48 -21.00 56.70 15.73
CA LEU A 48 -22.41 56.83 16.12
C LEU A 48 -23.34 55.99 15.24
N LEU A 49 -23.11 55.99 13.92
CA LEU A 49 -23.91 55.28 12.93
C LEU A 49 -23.48 53.83 12.78
N PHE A 50 -22.21 53.54 12.96
CA PHE A 50 -21.62 52.21 12.92
C PHE A 50 -21.10 51.83 14.30
N ARG A 51 -22.00 51.76 15.29
CA ARG A 51 -21.66 51.06 16.55
C ARG A 51 -21.20 49.66 16.16
N SER A 52 -19.94 49.35 16.48
CA SER A 52 -19.28 48.10 16.15
C SER A 52 -20.21 46.94 16.43
N HIS A 53 -20.67 46.27 15.38
CA HIS A 53 -21.14 44.90 15.54
C HIS A 53 -19.87 44.15 15.91
N THR A 54 -19.78 43.74 17.17
CA THR A 54 -18.76 42.80 17.60
C THR A 54 -18.87 41.62 16.64
N LEU A 55 -17.88 41.45 15.75
CA LEU A 55 -17.65 40.15 15.15
C LEU A 55 -17.66 39.16 16.32
N PRO A 56 -18.37 38.03 16.22
CA PRO A 56 -18.37 37.06 17.30
C PRO A 56 -16.91 36.84 17.69
N GLU A 57 -16.60 37.15 18.95
CA GLU A 57 -15.34 36.77 19.55
C GLU A 57 -15.19 35.29 19.19
N THR A 58 -14.10 34.90 18.51
CA THR A 58 -13.86 33.49 18.25
C THR A 58 -13.83 32.83 19.61
N VAL A 59 -14.94 32.17 19.97
CA VAL A 59 -15.10 31.61 21.29
C VAL A 59 -13.95 30.63 21.44
N ASP A 60 -13.07 30.87 22.40
CA ASP A 60 -12.01 29.94 22.74
C ASP A 60 -12.67 28.78 23.49
N VAL A 61 -13.36 27.94 22.72
CA VAL A 61 -14.08 26.78 23.26
C VAL A 61 -13.03 25.76 23.64
N GLN A 62 -12.75 25.65 24.94
CA GLN A 62 -11.86 24.59 25.43
C GLN A 62 -12.46 23.22 25.11
N GLN A 63 -11.63 22.32 24.60
CA GLN A 63 -12.02 20.97 24.27
C GLN A 63 -12.63 20.27 25.51
N GLY A 64 -13.90 19.89 25.42
CA GLY A 64 -14.66 19.28 26.53
C GLY A 64 -15.64 20.23 27.25
N ALA A 65 -15.71 21.51 26.87
CA ALA A 65 -16.76 22.40 27.32
C ALA A 65 -18.13 21.98 26.75
N VAL A 66 -19.17 21.98 27.58
CA VAL A 66 -20.54 21.65 27.19
C VAL A 66 -21.29 22.94 26.92
N ALA A 67 -22.05 23.00 25.83
CA ALA A 67 -22.90 24.16 25.52
C ALA A 67 -23.93 24.38 26.63
N THR A 68 -24.13 25.63 27.03
CA THR A 68 -25.09 26.01 28.08
C THR A 68 -26.53 26.11 27.56
N GLU A 69 -26.70 26.11 26.23
CA GLU A 69 -27.96 26.18 25.52
C GLU A 69 -27.94 25.22 24.32
N ASP A 70 -29.13 24.77 23.88
CA ASP A 70 -29.26 23.88 22.72
C ASP A 70 -28.85 24.64 21.45
N VAL A 71 -27.80 24.17 20.79
CA VAL A 71 -27.35 24.70 19.49
C VAL A 71 -28.08 23.92 18.40
N ILE A 72 -28.75 24.62 17.48
CA ILE A 72 -29.44 24.02 16.34
C ILE A 72 -28.74 24.45 15.06
N ALA A 73 -28.45 23.50 14.17
CA ALA A 73 -27.83 23.78 12.89
C ALA A 73 -28.75 24.60 11.97
N ALA A 74 -28.25 25.75 11.50
CA ALA A 74 -29.00 26.64 10.61
C ALA A 74 -28.96 26.24 9.13
N PHE A 75 -28.06 25.34 8.76
CA PHE A 75 -27.91 24.77 7.42
C PHE A 75 -27.19 23.43 7.53
N GLU A 76 -27.27 22.61 6.49
CA GLU A 76 -26.56 21.34 6.43
C GLU A 76 -25.04 21.54 6.30
N PHE A 77 -24.26 20.87 7.13
CA PHE A 77 -22.80 20.89 7.03
C PHE A 77 -22.16 19.56 7.45
N GLU A 78 -21.03 19.25 6.82
CA GLU A 78 -20.22 18.07 7.11
C GLU A 78 -19.24 18.36 8.25
N VAL A 79 -19.14 17.43 9.20
CA VAL A 79 -18.13 17.46 10.25
C VAL A 79 -16.92 16.66 9.78
N PRO A 80 -15.77 17.28 9.44
CA PRO A 80 -14.61 16.54 8.97
C PRO A 80 -13.97 15.76 10.11
N LYS A 81 -13.51 14.54 9.81
CA LYS A 81 -12.62 13.79 10.70
C LYS A 81 -11.29 14.54 10.84
N SER A 82 -10.65 14.39 11.99
CA SER A 82 -9.26 14.84 12.17
C SER A 82 -8.31 14.07 11.25
N ALA A 83 -7.20 14.70 10.84
CA ALA A 83 -6.19 14.06 10.00
C ALA A 83 -5.65 12.76 10.62
N ASP A 84 -5.43 12.75 11.94
CA ASP A 84 -4.97 11.57 12.67
C ASP A 84 -6.01 10.43 12.66
N GLN A 85 -7.30 10.76 12.74
CA GLN A 85 -8.36 9.76 12.65
C GLN A 85 -8.41 9.15 11.25
N VAL A 86 -8.40 9.97 10.19
CA VAL A 86 -8.38 9.48 8.81
C VAL A 86 -7.13 8.63 8.55
N ALA A 87 -5.97 9.04 9.04
CA ALA A 87 -4.73 8.28 8.90
C ALA A 87 -4.84 6.89 9.56
N ARG A 88 -5.34 6.82 10.80
CA ARG A 88 -5.55 5.54 11.50
C ARG A 88 -6.55 4.64 10.79
N GLU A 89 -7.66 5.20 10.31
CA GLU A 89 -8.67 4.43 9.57
C GLU A 89 -8.12 3.89 8.23
N ARG A 90 -7.32 4.70 7.50
CA ARG A 90 -6.63 4.27 6.27
C ARG A 90 -5.62 3.16 6.52
N ASP A 91 -4.81 3.28 7.57
CA ASP A 91 -3.86 2.23 7.96
C ASP A 91 -4.59 0.93 8.31
N ASN A 92 -5.72 1.02 9.02
CA ASN A 92 -6.55 -0.15 9.35
C ASN A 92 -7.18 -0.78 8.09
N ALA A 93 -7.72 0.03 7.18
CA ALA A 93 -8.30 -0.44 5.92
C ALA A 93 -7.27 -1.16 5.06
N GLU A 94 -6.05 -0.60 4.95
CA GLU A 94 -4.94 -1.24 4.24
C GLU A 94 -4.53 -2.57 4.85
N ARG A 95 -4.42 -2.65 6.18
CA ARG A 95 -4.05 -3.89 6.90
C ARG A 95 -5.05 -5.01 6.71
N GLY A 96 -6.32 -4.68 6.42
CA GLY A 96 -7.37 -5.65 6.11
C GLY A 96 -7.26 -6.27 4.72
N VAL A 97 -6.44 -5.72 3.82
CA VAL A 97 -6.30 -6.22 2.45
C VAL A 97 -5.42 -7.47 2.44
N LEU A 98 -5.98 -8.55 1.87
CA LEU A 98 -5.29 -9.82 1.76
C LEU A 98 -4.16 -9.73 0.73
N ALA A 99 -3.03 -10.38 1.03
CA ALA A 99 -1.97 -10.56 0.04
C ALA A 99 -2.46 -11.50 -1.07
N VAL A 100 -2.10 -11.17 -2.32
CA VAL A 100 -2.46 -11.95 -3.50
C VAL A 100 -1.23 -12.70 -4.02
N TYR A 101 -1.37 -13.99 -4.26
CA TYR A 101 -0.36 -14.83 -4.91
C TYR A 101 -0.93 -15.40 -6.19
N ILE A 102 -0.09 -15.54 -7.21
CA ILE A 102 -0.39 -16.23 -8.47
C ILE A 102 0.23 -17.62 -8.41
N LEU A 103 -0.58 -18.63 -8.71
CA LEU A 103 -0.12 -20.00 -8.92
C LEU A 103 0.40 -20.14 -10.36
N ASP A 104 1.71 -20.26 -10.50
CA ASP A 104 2.38 -20.57 -11.75
C ASP A 104 2.49 -22.09 -11.93
N SER A 105 1.52 -22.67 -12.63
CA SER A 105 1.50 -24.11 -12.95
C SER A 105 2.64 -24.49 -13.91
N ALA A 106 3.02 -23.59 -14.83
CA ALA A 106 4.10 -23.84 -15.78
C ALA A 106 5.46 -23.97 -15.09
N ALA A 107 5.67 -23.32 -13.95
CA ALA A 107 6.86 -23.51 -13.12
C ALA A 107 6.99 -24.95 -12.58
N ALA A 108 5.88 -25.59 -12.21
CA ALA A 108 5.87 -26.99 -11.77
C ALA A 108 6.25 -27.94 -12.91
N ASP A 109 5.62 -27.76 -14.07
CA ASP A 109 5.90 -28.56 -15.27
C ASP A 109 7.36 -28.41 -15.72
N THR A 110 7.85 -27.16 -15.72
CA THR A 110 9.25 -26.85 -16.04
C THR A 110 10.22 -27.54 -15.07
N ALA A 111 9.90 -27.59 -13.77
CA ALA A 111 10.75 -28.25 -12.78
C ALA A 111 10.82 -29.76 -13.02
N ILE A 112 9.69 -30.41 -13.30
CA ILE A 112 9.62 -31.85 -13.62
C ILE A 112 10.41 -32.16 -14.90
N GLU A 113 10.21 -31.36 -15.94
CA GLU A 113 10.89 -31.52 -17.22
C GLU A 113 12.42 -31.35 -17.08
N ASN A 114 12.87 -30.42 -16.23
CA ASN A 114 14.30 -30.25 -15.95
C ASN A 114 14.90 -31.46 -15.21
N VAL A 115 14.15 -32.07 -14.29
CA VAL A 115 14.56 -33.32 -13.63
C VAL A 115 14.67 -34.44 -14.66
N SER A 116 13.67 -34.61 -15.53
CA SER A 116 13.67 -35.62 -16.60
C SER A 116 14.91 -35.49 -17.47
N ARG A 117 15.15 -34.29 -17.99
CA ARG A 117 16.31 -33.98 -18.85
C ARG A 117 17.64 -34.22 -18.14
N PHE A 118 17.76 -33.86 -16.87
CA PHE A 118 18.97 -34.14 -16.09
C PHE A 118 19.26 -35.63 -16.03
N PHE A 119 18.25 -36.46 -15.73
CA PHE A 119 18.46 -37.90 -15.64
C PHE A 119 18.70 -38.56 -17.00
N GLU A 120 18.09 -38.08 -18.08
CA GLU A 120 18.40 -38.55 -19.45
C GLU A 120 19.85 -38.27 -19.84
N GLN A 121 20.36 -37.09 -19.49
CA GLN A 121 21.77 -36.76 -19.69
C GLN A 121 22.67 -37.58 -18.76
N ALA A 122 22.25 -37.81 -17.52
CA ALA A 122 22.98 -38.66 -16.58
C ALA A 122 23.08 -40.10 -17.11
N ASP A 123 21.98 -40.66 -17.64
CA ASP A 123 21.97 -42.00 -18.23
C ASP A 123 22.96 -42.11 -19.41
N SER A 124 23.14 -41.04 -20.18
CA SER A 124 24.11 -40.99 -21.28
C SER A 124 25.57 -40.96 -20.79
N VAL A 125 25.84 -40.33 -19.64
CA VAL A 125 27.19 -40.18 -19.06
C VAL A 125 27.60 -41.40 -18.22
N PHE A 126 26.67 -41.93 -17.42
CA PHE A 126 26.91 -43.11 -16.58
C PHE A 126 26.73 -44.42 -17.35
N GLY A 127 25.94 -44.43 -18.42
CA GLY A 127 25.64 -45.63 -19.19
C GLY A 127 24.92 -46.70 -18.37
N SER A 128 24.95 -47.93 -18.90
CA SER A 128 24.32 -49.11 -18.30
C SER A 128 25.30 -50.06 -17.61
N ASP A 129 26.60 -49.92 -17.88
CA ASP A 129 27.66 -50.77 -17.31
C ASP A 129 28.51 -49.95 -16.31
N PRO A 130 28.34 -50.18 -14.99
CA PRO A 130 29.08 -49.45 -13.97
C PRO A 130 30.60 -49.57 -14.08
N ALA A 131 31.12 -50.66 -14.66
CA ALA A 131 32.56 -50.89 -14.78
C ALA A 131 33.23 -50.01 -15.86
N ARG A 132 32.43 -49.37 -16.72
CA ARG A 132 32.91 -48.56 -17.87
C ARG A 132 32.72 -47.06 -17.70
N ILE A 133 32.30 -46.61 -16.52
CA ILE A 133 32.04 -45.19 -16.26
C ILE A 133 33.34 -44.40 -16.30
N ASP A 134 33.37 -43.35 -17.13
CA ASP A 134 34.37 -42.30 -17.02
C ASP A 134 34.03 -41.41 -15.81
N ALA A 135 34.68 -41.69 -14.68
CA ALA A 135 34.46 -40.99 -13.43
C ALA A 135 34.85 -39.49 -13.48
N ALA A 136 35.71 -39.08 -14.42
CA ALA A 136 36.06 -37.67 -14.60
C ALA A 136 34.96 -36.94 -15.37
N ALA A 137 34.46 -37.53 -16.46
CA ALA A 137 33.33 -37.01 -17.22
C ALA A 137 32.05 -36.93 -16.36
N ALA A 138 31.76 -37.97 -15.58
CA ALA A 138 30.61 -38.01 -14.67
C ALA A 138 30.66 -36.89 -13.61
N ARG A 139 31.83 -36.67 -12.97
CA ARG A 139 31.98 -35.56 -12.02
C ARG A 139 31.89 -34.19 -12.70
N ALA A 140 32.41 -34.04 -13.92
CA ALA A 140 32.30 -32.80 -14.68
C ALA A 140 30.83 -32.47 -15.00
N PHE A 141 30.06 -33.47 -15.44
CA PHE A 141 28.62 -33.35 -15.69
C PHE A 141 27.83 -32.99 -14.43
N LEU A 142 28.09 -33.65 -13.30
CA LEU A 142 27.42 -33.32 -12.04
C LEU A 142 27.75 -31.90 -11.59
N ARG A 143 29.02 -31.49 -11.70
CA ARG A 143 29.47 -30.14 -11.33
C ARG A 143 28.87 -29.06 -12.22
N SER A 144 28.76 -29.27 -13.54
CA SER A 144 28.10 -28.31 -14.44
C SER A 144 26.61 -28.15 -14.11
N ASN A 145 26.01 -29.16 -13.48
CA ASN A 145 24.65 -29.12 -12.96
C ASN A 145 24.56 -28.61 -11.51
N GLY A 146 25.67 -28.14 -10.91
CA GLY A 146 25.71 -27.59 -9.56
C GLY A 146 25.77 -28.63 -8.44
N LEU A 147 26.10 -29.88 -8.77
CA LEU A 147 26.21 -30.98 -7.80
C LEU A 147 27.67 -31.31 -7.55
N THR A 148 28.11 -31.16 -6.31
CA THR A 148 29.42 -31.65 -5.86
C THR A 148 29.19 -32.96 -5.13
N VAL A 149 29.76 -34.05 -5.64
CA VAL A 149 29.55 -35.40 -5.10
C VAL A 149 30.82 -36.02 -4.55
N THR A 150 30.66 -36.87 -3.54
CA THR A 150 31.70 -37.76 -3.02
C THR A 150 31.88 -38.98 -3.94
N ASP A 151 32.91 -39.79 -3.70
CA ASP A 151 33.15 -41.02 -4.46
C ASP A 151 32.06 -42.08 -4.19
N ALA A 152 31.54 -42.13 -2.97
CA ALA A 152 30.44 -43.00 -2.60
C ALA A 152 29.14 -42.60 -3.31
N GLN A 153 28.87 -41.29 -3.37
CA GLN A 153 27.74 -40.73 -4.12
C GLN A 153 27.87 -40.98 -5.63
N LEU A 154 29.08 -40.87 -6.19
CA LEU A 154 29.33 -41.21 -7.59
C LEU A 154 29.06 -42.70 -7.86
N THR A 155 29.49 -43.57 -6.95
CA THR A 155 29.25 -45.02 -7.00
C THR A 155 27.76 -45.35 -6.87
N TYR A 156 27.02 -44.59 -6.06
CA TYR A 156 25.57 -44.73 -5.96
C TYR A 156 24.87 -44.40 -7.29
N LEU A 157 25.27 -43.31 -7.96
CA LEU A 157 24.70 -42.89 -9.24
C LEU A 157 25.12 -43.76 -10.43
N ALA A 158 26.24 -44.47 -10.31
CA ALA A 158 26.71 -45.44 -11.30
C ALA A 158 25.72 -46.59 -11.52
N ASP A 159 25.01 -47.00 -10.46
CA ASP A 159 24.01 -48.05 -10.52
C ASP A 159 22.72 -47.54 -11.22
N PRO A 160 22.33 -48.14 -12.36
CA PRO A 160 21.17 -47.69 -13.12
C PRO A 160 19.85 -47.89 -12.38
N GLU A 161 19.71 -48.93 -11.55
CA GLU A 161 18.47 -49.17 -10.81
C GLU A 161 18.29 -48.11 -9.71
N ARG A 162 19.37 -47.81 -8.99
CA ARG A 162 19.38 -46.75 -7.96
C ARG A 162 19.10 -45.39 -8.56
N ARG A 163 19.71 -45.08 -9.71
CA ARG A 163 19.51 -43.81 -10.42
C ARG A 163 18.08 -43.67 -10.93
N MET A 164 17.48 -44.73 -11.44
CA MET A 164 16.07 -44.76 -11.87
C MET A 164 15.11 -44.62 -10.67
N ALA A 165 15.38 -45.30 -9.55
CA ALA A 165 14.59 -45.14 -8.34
C ALA A 165 14.64 -43.70 -7.83
N LEU A 166 15.83 -43.09 -7.82
CA LEU A 166 16.03 -41.69 -7.45
C LEU A 166 15.25 -40.73 -8.37
N ARG A 167 15.30 -40.93 -9.69
CA ARG A 167 14.51 -40.16 -10.66
C ARG A 167 13.02 -40.22 -10.33
N ARG A 168 12.47 -41.43 -10.17
CA ARG A 168 11.04 -41.62 -9.88
C ARG A 168 10.63 -40.96 -8.57
N SER A 169 11.43 -41.06 -7.53
CA SER A 169 11.18 -40.41 -6.23
C SER A 169 11.07 -38.90 -6.35
N ILE A 170 12.02 -38.26 -7.05
CA ILE A 170 12.03 -36.80 -7.24
C ILE A 170 10.83 -36.37 -8.09
N GLU A 171 10.58 -37.05 -9.21
CA GLU A 171 9.43 -36.73 -10.06
C GLU A 171 8.10 -36.91 -9.31
N THR A 172 7.98 -37.93 -8.47
CA THR A 172 6.79 -38.16 -7.64
C THR A 172 6.60 -37.05 -6.63
N ALA A 173 7.65 -36.66 -5.90
CA ALA A 173 7.61 -35.54 -4.96
C ALA A 173 7.19 -34.24 -5.67
N PHE A 174 7.77 -33.96 -6.84
CA PHE A 174 7.48 -32.74 -7.59
C PHE A 174 6.05 -32.70 -8.12
N ARG A 175 5.55 -33.81 -8.68
CA ARG A 175 4.16 -33.94 -9.14
C ARG A 175 3.14 -33.83 -8.00
N ALA A 176 3.49 -34.30 -6.81
CA ALA A 176 2.60 -34.24 -5.66
C ALA A 176 2.57 -32.85 -5.01
N LEU A 177 3.73 -32.20 -4.87
CA LEU A 177 3.88 -31.03 -4.01
C LEU A 177 3.88 -29.69 -4.75
N LEU A 178 4.48 -29.60 -5.94
CA LEU A 178 4.59 -28.32 -6.65
C LEU A 178 3.25 -27.74 -7.13
N PRO A 179 2.28 -28.55 -7.63
CA PRO A 179 0.97 -28.03 -8.06
C PRO A 179 0.11 -27.46 -6.94
N VAL A 180 0.35 -27.88 -5.69
CA VAL A 180 -0.37 -27.35 -4.52
C VAL A 180 -0.02 -25.87 -4.29
N GLY A 181 1.21 -25.49 -4.62
CA GLY A 181 1.72 -24.14 -4.48
C GLY A 181 2.83 -24.06 -3.43
N VAL A 182 4.02 -23.63 -3.86
CA VAL A 182 5.20 -23.44 -2.99
C VAL A 182 5.70 -22.01 -3.12
N ALA A 183 5.72 -21.28 -2.00
CA ALA A 183 6.24 -19.92 -1.95
C ALA A 183 7.76 -19.90 -1.67
N ALA A 184 8.47 -18.95 -2.27
CA ALA A 184 9.88 -18.71 -1.96
C ALA A 184 10.05 -18.23 -0.51
N LEU A 185 9.26 -17.23 -0.15
CA LEU A 185 9.14 -16.65 1.18
C LEU A 185 7.71 -16.11 1.30
N LEU A 186 7.18 -16.07 2.53
CA LEU A 186 5.91 -15.41 2.80
C LEU A 186 6.13 -13.92 3.05
N ASP A 187 5.33 -13.06 2.40
CA ASP A 187 5.42 -11.61 2.57
C ASP A 187 5.34 -11.20 4.05
N PRO A 188 6.38 -10.58 4.63
CA PRO A 188 6.35 -10.10 6.01
C PRO A 188 5.36 -8.93 6.22
N VAL A 189 5.02 -8.15 5.19
CA VAL A 189 4.18 -6.94 5.33
C VAL A 189 2.70 -7.31 5.50
N GLY A 190 2.21 -8.38 4.88
CA GLY A 190 0.87 -8.94 5.10
C GLY A 190 0.68 -9.69 6.43
N GLN A 191 1.52 -9.48 7.45
CA GLN A 191 1.45 -10.22 8.74
C GLN A 191 0.13 -10.06 9.51
N ALA A 192 -0.63 -9.00 9.25
CA ALA A 192 -1.91 -8.77 9.92
C ALA A 192 -2.99 -9.77 9.47
N ALA A 193 -2.95 -10.24 8.22
CA ALA A 193 -3.95 -11.14 7.68
C ALA A 193 -3.53 -12.61 7.86
N SER A 194 -4.39 -13.40 8.51
CA SER A 194 -4.22 -14.85 8.69
C SER A 194 -4.52 -15.66 7.43
N VAL A 195 -5.05 -15.01 6.39
CA VAL A 195 -5.50 -15.61 5.13
C VAL A 195 -4.89 -14.82 3.95
N VAL A 196 -4.64 -15.51 2.85
CA VAL A 196 -4.19 -14.92 1.58
C VAL A 196 -5.11 -15.38 0.45
N THR A 197 -5.10 -14.63 -0.66
CA THR A 197 -5.74 -15.04 -1.91
C THR A 197 -4.71 -15.71 -2.80
N ILE A 198 -5.02 -16.91 -3.30
CA ILE A 198 -4.25 -17.58 -4.35
C ILE A 198 -5.08 -17.58 -5.62
N ARG A 199 -4.58 -16.93 -6.65
CA ARG A 199 -5.13 -16.88 -8.01
C ARG A 199 -4.58 -18.04 -8.83
N GLY A 200 -5.46 -18.82 -9.43
CA GLY A 200 -5.12 -19.95 -10.30
C GLY A 200 -6.23 -20.15 -11.33
N GLU A 201 -6.64 -21.39 -11.59
CA GLU A 201 -7.87 -21.66 -12.36
C GLU A 201 -9.12 -21.12 -11.65
N THR A 202 -9.13 -21.22 -10.32
CA THR A 202 -10.12 -20.61 -9.45
C THR A 202 -9.41 -19.88 -8.32
N ASP A 203 -9.87 -18.67 -8.02
CA ASP A 203 -9.38 -17.91 -6.88
C ASP A 203 -9.81 -18.59 -5.58
N ARG A 204 -8.86 -18.79 -4.66
CA ARG A 204 -9.11 -19.44 -3.38
C ARG A 204 -8.49 -18.68 -2.23
N LEU A 205 -9.17 -18.70 -1.09
CA LEU A 205 -8.67 -18.16 0.17
C LEU A 205 -8.00 -19.28 0.96
N VAL A 206 -6.74 -19.07 1.33
CA VAL A 206 -5.92 -20.08 2.01
C VAL A 206 -5.32 -19.48 3.26
N ARG A 207 -5.30 -20.23 4.36
CA ARG A 207 -4.64 -19.75 5.58
C ARG A 207 -3.16 -19.62 5.32
N ARG A 208 -2.59 -18.51 5.78
CA ARG A 208 -1.18 -18.19 5.58
C ARG A 208 -0.24 -19.27 6.12
N ASP A 209 -0.58 -19.87 7.26
CA ASP A 209 0.18 -20.94 7.92
C ASP A 209 0.17 -22.27 7.16
N SER A 210 -0.79 -22.46 6.26
CA SER A 210 -0.91 -23.66 5.41
C SER A 210 -0.15 -23.56 4.08
N ILE A 211 0.45 -22.41 3.78
CA ILE A 211 1.23 -22.23 2.56
C ILE A 211 2.60 -22.91 2.73
N THR A 212 2.90 -23.85 1.85
CA THR A 212 4.20 -24.51 1.81
C THR A 212 5.27 -23.53 1.34
N THR A 213 6.36 -23.43 2.11
CA THR A 213 7.57 -22.68 1.71
C THR A 213 8.61 -23.61 1.09
N LEU A 214 9.64 -23.07 0.43
CA LEU A 214 10.74 -23.89 -0.12
C LEU A 214 11.42 -24.79 0.92
N ASN A 215 11.50 -24.36 2.18
CA ASN A 215 12.06 -25.16 3.27
C ASN A 215 11.11 -26.30 3.65
N ARG A 216 9.84 -25.99 3.87
CA ARG A 216 8.81 -26.99 4.20
C ARG A 216 8.62 -28.01 3.06
N PHE A 217 8.69 -27.57 1.81
CA PHE A 217 8.69 -28.44 0.64
C PHE A 217 9.77 -29.52 0.73
N HIS A 218 10.97 -29.17 1.19
CA HIS A 218 12.05 -30.15 1.32
C HIS A 218 11.72 -31.21 2.38
N GLU A 219 11.15 -30.81 3.51
CA GLU A 219 10.71 -31.71 4.58
C GLU A 219 9.57 -32.63 4.11
N ASP A 220 8.53 -32.05 3.50
CA ASP A 220 7.39 -32.79 2.95
C ASP A 220 7.84 -33.79 1.86
N ALA A 221 8.86 -33.42 1.07
CA ALA A 221 9.41 -34.27 0.03
C ALA A 221 10.16 -35.50 0.57
N LEU A 222 10.56 -35.52 1.85
CA LEU A 222 11.30 -36.66 2.42
C LEU A 222 10.46 -37.95 2.46
N VAL A 223 9.13 -37.84 2.53
CA VAL A 223 8.21 -38.99 2.46
C VAL A 223 8.33 -39.76 1.14
N TYR A 224 8.76 -39.10 0.07
CA TYR A 224 8.94 -39.70 -1.26
C TYR A 224 10.35 -40.21 -1.52
N ALA A 225 11.26 -40.12 -0.54
CA ALA A 225 12.62 -40.62 -0.68
C ALA A 225 12.62 -42.12 -1.03
N PRO A 226 13.63 -42.61 -1.79
CA PRO A 226 13.71 -44.03 -2.11
C PRO A 226 13.83 -44.85 -0.81
N GLN A 227 12.97 -45.87 -0.64
CA GLN A 227 12.84 -46.64 0.61
C GLN A 227 14.15 -47.34 1.01
N ASP A 228 14.91 -47.81 0.02
CA ASP A 228 16.20 -48.50 0.23
C ASP A 228 17.40 -47.59 -0.07
N ALA A 229 17.24 -46.27 0.07
CA ALA A 229 18.34 -45.35 -0.13
C ALA A 229 19.42 -45.52 0.94
N SER A 230 20.65 -45.82 0.49
CA SER A 230 21.84 -45.59 1.31
C SER A 230 21.95 -44.12 1.75
N VAL A 231 22.77 -43.83 2.76
CA VAL A 231 23.05 -42.46 3.23
C VAL A 231 23.45 -41.54 2.07
N ASP A 232 24.32 -42.01 1.18
CA ASP A 232 24.75 -41.26 0.00
C ASP A 232 23.60 -40.96 -0.97
N GLY A 233 22.72 -41.94 -1.19
CA GLY A 233 21.51 -41.79 -2.01
C GLY A 233 20.55 -40.74 -1.45
N PHE A 234 20.34 -40.75 -0.13
CA PHE A 234 19.50 -39.77 0.55
C PHE A 234 20.07 -38.35 0.48
N GLN A 235 21.39 -38.20 0.62
CA GLN A 235 22.06 -36.90 0.47
C GLN A 235 21.97 -36.34 -0.95
N ILE A 236 22.13 -37.19 -1.97
CA ILE A 236 21.93 -36.78 -3.37
C ILE A 236 20.47 -36.40 -3.60
N TYR A 237 19.52 -37.18 -3.09
CA TYR A 237 18.09 -36.88 -3.17
C TYR A 237 17.80 -35.47 -2.66
N GLY A 238 18.25 -35.16 -1.43
CA GLY A 238 18.08 -33.82 -0.86
C GLY A 238 18.74 -32.71 -1.70
N SER A 239 19.94 -32.95 -2.22
CA SER A 239 20.65 -32.00 -3.07
C SER A 239 19.91 -31.73 -4.38
N LEU A 240 19.34 -32.75 -5.01
CA LEU A 240 18.55 -32.63 -6.23
C LEU A 240 17.22 -31.91 -5.99
N LEU A 241 16.54 -32.19 -4.87
CA LEU A 241 15.33 -31.45 -4.48
C LEU A 241 15.64 -29.95 -4.34
N ILE A 242 16.74 -29.60 -3.67
CA ILE A 242 17.16 -28.20 -3.50
C ILE A 242 17.50 -27.56 -4.85
N ARG A 243 18.19 -28.30 -5.73
CA ARG A 243 18.67 -27.81 -7.02
C ARG A 243 17.54 -27.54 -8.01
N PHE A 244 16.57 -28.44 -8.10
CA PHE A 244 15.56 -28.42 -9.16
C PHE A 244 14.22 -27.82 -8.74
N ARG A 245 13.97 -27.62 -7.43
CA ARG A 245 12.74 -26.97 -6.99
C ARG A 245 12.68 -25.53 -7.50
N LYS A 246 11.46 -25.07 -7.79
CA LYS A 246 11.16 -23.68 -8.05
C LYS A 246 9.93 -23.27 -7.25
N PRO A 247 9.84 -22.01 -6.79
CA PRO A 247 8.59 -21.50 -6.25
C PRO A 247 7.52 -21.53 -7.35
N THR A 248 6.32 -21.98 -6.99
CA THR A 248 5.12 -21.99 -7.84
C THR A 248 4.08 -20.99 -7.37
N LEU A 249 4.25 -20.39 -6.19
CA LEU A 249 3.47 -19.24 -5.73
C LEU A 249 4.31 -17.97 -5.82
N ILE A 250 3.86 -17.05 -6.67
CA ILE A 250 4.51 -15.77 -6.94
C ILE A 250 3.65 -14.64 -6.35
N PRO A 251 4.18 -13.76 -5.49
CA PRO A 251 3.44 -12.61 -5.00
C PRO A 251 2.99 -11.71 -6.16
N ASP A 252 1.70 -11.32 -6.16
CA ASP A 252 1.18 -10.27 -7.04
C ASP A 252 1.19 -8.94 -6.27
N ASP A 253 2.39 -8.37 -6.18
CA ASP A 253 2.64 -7.12 -5.45
C ASP A 253 1.88 -5.95 -6.07
N LEU A 254 1.60 -5.99 -7.38
CA LEU A 254 0.85 -4.93 -8.04
C LEU A 254 -0.63 -5.00 -7.67
N ALA A 255 -1.27 -6.17 -7.76
CA ALA A 255 -2.67 -6.32 -7.37
C ALA A 255 -2.85 -6.03 -5.88
N THR A 256 -1.94 -6.53 -5.03
CA THR A 256 -1.98 -6.28 -3.59
C THR A 256 -1.85 -4.79 -3.27
N ARG A 257 -0.89 -4.08 -3.88
CA ARG A 257 -0.74 -2.62 -3.69
C ARG A 257 -1.94 -1.83 -4.20
N THR A 258 -2.46 -2.19 -5.38
CA THR A 258 -3.63 -1.53 -5.96
C THR A 258 -4.85 -1.67 -5.04
N ALA A 259 -5.09 -2.87 -4.51
CA ALA A 259 -6.19 -3.13 -3.58
C ALA A 259 -6.01 -2.35 -2.26
N ARG A 260 -4.77 -2.23 -1.77
CA ARG A 260 -4.42 -1.42 -0.59
C ARG A 260 -4.68 0.07 -0.81
N GLU A 261 -4.27 0.60 -1.95
CA GLU A 261 -4.52 2.01 -2.32
C GLU A 261 -6.02 2.29 -2.45
N GLN A 262 -6.78 1.38 -3.07
CA GLN A 262 -8.23 1.47 -3.15
C GLN A 262 -8.90 1.44 -1.77
N ALA A 263 -8.45 0.55 -0.87
CA ALA A 263 -8.97 0.48 0.50
C ALA A 263 -8.70 1.77 1.29
N ARG A 264 -7.50 2.36 1.14
CA ARG A 264 -7.17 3.68 1.73
C ARG A 264 -8.02 4.80 1.15
N ALA A 265 -8.26 4.79 -0.16
CA ALA A 265 -9.06 5.79 -0.85
C ALA A 265 -10.56 5.71 -0.49
N ALA A 266 -11.04 4.51 -0.11
CA ALA A 266 -12.43 4.29 0.31
C ALA A 266 -12.75 4.77 1.74
N VAL A 267 -11.74 5.19 2.52
CA VAL A 267 -11.98 5.73 3.86
C VAL A 267 -12.61 7.11 3.76
N ASP A 268 -13.81 7.23 4.32
CA ASP A 268 -14.55 8.48 4.40
C ASP A 268 -13.82 9.50 5.27
N THR A 269 -13.74 10.74 4.78
CA THR A 269 -13.18 11.89 5.50
C THR A 269 -14.20 12.61 6.37
N VAL A 270 -15.49 12.32 6.19
CA VAL A 270 -16.60 12.91 6.94
C VAL A 270 -16.88 12.04 8.17
N ALA A 271 -16.98 12.66 9.34
CA ALA A 271 -17.33 12.00 10.59
C ALA A 271 -18.85 11.93 10.75
N ASP A 272 -19.53 13.02 10.39
CA ASP A 272 -20.98 13.15 10.49
C ASP A 272 -21.49 14.21 9.51
N VAL A 273 -22.77 14.14 9.18
CA VAL A 273 -23.49 15.15 8.38
C VAL A 273 -24.62 15.69 9.23
N ILE A 274 -24.53 16.95 9.64
CA ILE A 274 -25.56 17.60 10.46
C ILE A 274 -26.55 18.26 9.51
N LEU A 275 -27.82 17.83 9.54
CA LEU A 275 -28.86 18.39 8.69
C LEU A 275 -29.38 19.72 9.25
N GLU A 276 -29.98 20.52 8.38
CA GLU A 276 -30.67 21.74 8.81
C GLU A 276 -31.78 21.41 9.84
N GLY A 277 -31.74 22.07 11.00
CA GLY A 277 -32.70 21.88 12.08
C GLY A 277 -32.39 20.74 13.06
N GLU A 278 -31.28 20.01 12.89
CA GLU A 278 -30.80 19.04 13.87
C GLU A 278 -30.04 19.70 15.03
N ARG A 279 -29.97 18.97 16.16
CA ARG A 279 -29.31 19.34 17.40
C ARG A 279 -27.96 18.66 17.54
#